data_AF-A0A9W4MRF3-F1
#
_entry.id   AF-A0A9W4MRF3-F1
#
_cell.length_a   1.000
_cell.length_b   1.000
_cell.length_c   1.000
_cell.angle_alpha   90.00
_cell.angle_beta   90.00
_cell.angle_gamma   90.00
#
_symmetry.space_group_name_H-M   'P 1'
#
loop_
_entity.id
_entity.type
_entity.pdbx_description
1 polymer ?
#
loop_
_entity_poly.entity_id
_entity_poly.type
_entity_poly.pdbx_seq_one_letter_code
_entity_poly.pdbx_strand_id
1 'polypeptide(L)'
;MPLTGRRRVRFPNPNPSQSQKPQKMTRPGIPAIFTQPPAIIDPLITETTDLHNATRDKCLPFLKGTHSSQADLNKHGVPALKRDLHVGYLFDSLEDYPSGFVAMDASRPWIVYWGLAGLAMLGEDTSQFRERVITTLRPMQNPSGGFGGGHGQTSHLAGSYAAVLSLAMVGGEALGLVDRHAMWQWLSRVKQPDGGFRVGEGGEEDVRYVKQRWWL
;
A
#
# COMPACT_ATOMS: atom_id res chain seq x y z
N MET A 1 -14.61 -58.88 -7.97
CA MET A 1 -14.44 -58.16 -9.25
C MET A 1 -13.61 -56.91 -9.01
N PRO A 2 -12.44 -56.75 -9.62
CA PRO A 2 -11.57 -55.59 -9.42
C PRO A 2 -11.87 -54.49 -10.44
N LEU A 3 -12.05 -53.25 -9.97
CA LEU A 3 -12.19 -52.05 -10.79
C LEU A 3 -10.81 -51.46 -11.11
N THR A 4 -10.30 -51.84 -12.27
CA THR A 4 -9.75 -50.96 -13.32
C THR A 4 -9.07 -49.62 -12.93
N GLY A 5 -7.74 -49.58 -13.09
CA GLY A 5 -7.06 -48.58 -13.92
C GLY A 5 -6.77 -47.18 -13.36
N ARG A 6 -5.78 -47.03 -12.47
CA ARG A 6 -5.12 -45.72 -12.27
C ARG A 6 -4.23 -45.39 -13.49
N ARG A 7 -4.65 -44.44 -14.33
CA ARG A 7 -3.78 -43.84 -15.36
C ARG A 7 -2.68 -43.03 -14.67
N ARG A 8 -1.44 -43.52 -14.70
CA ARG A 8 -0.23 -42.71 -14.44
C ARG A 8 -0.17 -41.60 -15.50
N VAL A 9 -0.23 -40.35 -15.08
CA VAL A 9 0.12 -39.20 -15.92
C VAL A 9 1.62 -39.27 -16.19
N ARG A 10 2.01 -39.49 -17.46
CA ARG A 10 3.41 -39.41 -17.90
C ARG A 10 3.74 -37.94 -18.14
N PHE A 11 4.74 -37.43 -17.44
CA PHE A 11 5.39 -36.16 -17.80
C PHE A 11 6.36 -36.40 -18.97
N PRO A 12 6.38 -35.55 -20.01
CA PRO A 12 7.37 -35.67 -21.08
C PRO A 12 8.79 -35.35 -20.55
N ASN A 13 9.76 -36.18 -20.90
CA ASN A 13 11.19 -35.95 -20.65
C ASN A 13 11.71 -34.86 -21.62
N PRO A 14 12.56 -33.91 -21.20
CA PRO A 14 12.99 -32.83 -22.07
C PRO A 14 14.09 -33.31 -23.03
N ASN A 15 13.85 -33.22 -24.33
CA ASN A 15 14.89 -33.42 -25.34
C ASN A 15 15.62 -32.09 -25.62
N PRO A 16 16.95 -32.07 -25.78
CA PRO A 16 17.74 -30.85 -25.86
C PRO A 16 17.76 -30.34 -27.30
N SER A 17 16.90 -29.38 -27.59
CA SER A 17 17.11 -28.45 -28.70
C SER A 17 16.53 -27.10 -28.31
N GLN A 18 17.33 -26.32 -27.60
CA GLN A 18 17.06 -24.89 -27.40
C GLN A 18 17.22 -24.20 -28.76
N SER A 19 16.16 -24.24 -29.57
CA SER A 19 15.93 -23.21 -30.57
C SER A 19 15.84 -21.89 -29.80
N GLN A 20 16.82 -21.03 -30.01
CA GLN A 20 16.84 -19.67 -29.47
C GLN A 20 15.53 -19.00 -29.89
N LYS A 21 14.62 -18.82 -28.93
CA LYS A 21 13.42 -17.99 -29.14
C LYS A 21 13.93 -16.61 -29.54
N PRO A 22 13.39 -16.00 -30.61
CA PRO A 22 13.83 -14.69 -31.05
C PRO A 22 13.72 -13.73 -29.87
N GLN A 23 14.83 -13.08 -29.51
CA GLN A 23 14.82 -11.97 -28.56
C GLN A 23 13.79 -10.97 -29.07
N LYS A 24 12.65 -10.85 -28.36
CA LYS A 24 11.62 -9.87 -28.70
C LYS A 24 12.29 -8.50 -28.77
N MET A 25 12.41 -7.99 -29.99
CA MET A 25 13.06 -6.74 -30.33
C MET A 25 12.64 -5.62 -29.38
N THR A 26 13.62 -4.84 -28.99
CA THR A 26 13.47 -3.54 -28.32
C THR A 26 12.31 -2.78 -28.95
N ARG A 27 11.28 -2.49 -28.15
CA ARG A 27 10.14 -1.71 -28.63
C ARG A 27 10.62 -0.26 -28.83
N PRO A 28 10.41 0.35 -30.00
CA PRO A 28 10.92 1.69 -30.29
C PRO A 28 10.37 2.77 -29.34
N GLY A 29 9.23 2.52 -28.70
CA GLY A 29 8.63 3.43 -27.71
C GLY A 29 9.26 3.41 -26.32
N ILE A 30 10.19 2.48 -26.02
CA ILE A 30 10.80 2.32 -24.69
C ILE A 30 12.26 2.79 -24.73
N PRO A 31 12.61 3.91 -24.05
CA PRO A 31 13.99 4.41 -24.03
C PRO A 31 15.02 3.44 -23.43
N ALA A 32 16.26 3.52 -23.91
CA ALA A 32 17.36 2.66 -23.48
C ALA A 32 17.63 2.71 -21.96
N ILE A 33 17.44 3.88 -21.34
CA ILE A 33 17.62 4.10 -19.89
C ILE A 33 16.76 3.16 -19.01
N PHE A 34 15.64 2.63 -19.52
CA PHE A 34 14.79 1.69 -18.79
C PHE A 34 15.08 0.22 -19.08
N THR A 35 15.97 -0.07 -20.04
CA THR A 35 16.15 -1.43 -20.58
C THR A 35 17.59 -1.94 -20.48
N GLN A 36 18.53 -1.06 -20.17
CA GLN A 36 19.95 -1.32 -20.04
C GLN A 36 20.42 -1.12 -18.59
N PRO A 37 21.50 -1.79 -18.16
CA PRO A 37 22.14 -1.50 -16.88
C PRO A 37 22.70 -0.06 -16.85
N PRO A 38 22.97 0.48 -15.65
CA PRO A 38 23.67 1.75 -15.54
C PRO A 38 25.06 1.68 -16.20
N ALA A 39 25.53 2.81 -16.72
CA ALA A 39 26.82 2.89 -17.40
C ALA A 39 28.01 2.66 -16.47
N ILE A 40 27.85 2.97 -15.17
CA ILE A 40 28.88 2.80 -14.15
C ILE A 40 28.47 1.62 -13.28
N ILE A 41 29.37 0.64 -13.16
CA ILE A 41 29.22 -0.53 -12.30
C ILE A 41 30.52 -0.65 -11.51
N ASP A 42 30.42 -0.47 -10.20
CA ASP A 42 31.56 -0.63 -9.31
C ASP A 42 31.98 -2.11 -9.23
N PRO A 43 33.28 -2.42 -9.20
CA PRO A 43 33.76 -3.80 -9.13
C PRO A 43 33.56 -4.43 -7.76
N LEU A 44 33.35 -3.63 -6.71
CA LEU A 44 33.13 -4.14 -5.35
C LEU A 44 31.71 -4.69 -5.22
N ILE A 45 31.62 -5.99 -4.95
CA ILE A 45 30.34 -6.67 -4.71
C ILE A 45 30.06 -6.71 -3.22
N THR A 46 28.87 -6.28 -2.85
CA THR A 46 28.32 -6.30 -1.50
C THR A 46 26.87 -6.80 -1.54
N GLU A 47 26.29 -7.06 -0.37
CA GLU A 47 24.85 -7.37 -0.27
C GLU A 47 23.97 -6.32 -0.96
N THR A 48 24.35 -5.03 -0.88
CA THR A 48 23.60 -3.94 -1.53
C THR A 48 23.59 -4.10 -3.05
N THR A 49 24.75 -4.39 -3.66
CA THR A 49 24.83 -4.57 -5.12
C THR A 49 24.13 -5.85 -5.57
N ASP A 50 24.20 -6.91 -4.77
CA ASP A 50 23.52 -8.17 -5.09
C ASP A 50 22.00 -8.01 -5.07
N LEU A 51 21.45 -7.39 -4.03
CA LEU A 51 20.01 -7.10 -3.93
C LEU A 51 19.54 -6.13 -5.03
N HIS A 52 20.35 -5.11 -5.34
CA HIS A 52 20.07 -4.18 -6.43
C HIS A 52 19.99 -4.91 -7.78
N ASN A 53 21.00 -5.72 -8.10
CA ASN A 53 21.05 -6.48 -9.36
C ASN A 53 19.91 -7.48 -9.46
N ALA A 54 19.63 -8.24 -8.38
CA ALA A 54 18.52 -9.18 -8.34
C ALA A 54 17.16 -8.49 -8.53
N THR A 55 16.97 -7.29 -7.98
CA THR A 55 15.77 -6.49 -8.17
C THR A 55 15.65 -6.01 -9.61
N ARG A 56 16.72 -5.44 -10.16
CA ARG A 56 16.78 -5.00 -11.56
C ARG A 56 16.38 -6.13 -12.50
N ASP A 57 16.95 -7.32 -12.33
CA ASP A 57 16.72 -8.44 -13.22
C ASP A 57 15.26 -8.93 -13.18
N LYS A 58 14.59 -8.82 -12.03
CA LYS A 58 13.13 -9.06 -11.91
C LYS A 58 12.29 -7.97 -12.60
N CYS A 59 12.72 -6.71 -12.54
CA CYS A 59 11.98 -5.58 -13.13
C CYS A 59 12.15 -5.47 -14.65
N LEU A 60 13.32 -5.82 -15.18
CA LEU A 60 13.68 -5.62 -16.60
C LEU A 60 12.66 -6.19 -17.59
N PRO A 61 12.10 -7.40 -17.43
CA PRO A 61 11.08 -7.92 -18.34
C PRO A 61 9.82 -7.03 -18.41
N PHE A 62 9.42 -6.42 -17.29
CA PHE A 62 8.26 -5.52 -17.20
C PHE A 62 8.54 -4.16 -17.82
N LEU A 63 9.73 -3.61 -17.56
CA LEU A 63 10.18 -2.34 -18.14
C LEU A 63 10.34 -2.44 -19.66
N LYS A 64 10.76 -3.60 -20.17
CA LYS A 64 10.85 -3.90 -21.61
C LYS A 64 9.51 -4.20 -22.26
N GLY A 65 8.42 -4.32 -21.50
CA GLY A 65 7.12 -4.75 -22.03
C GLY A 65 7.14 -6.17 -22.62
N THR A 66 8.00 -7.04 -22.07
CA THR A 66 8.22 -8.41 -22.55
C THR A 66 7.67 -9.47 -21.61
N HIS A 67 7.29 -9.09 -20.39
CA HIS A 67 6.69 -10.00 -19.43
C HIS A 67 5.34 -10.52 -19.92
N SER A 68 5.04 -11.81 -19.72
CA SER A 68 3.86 -12.48 -20.28
C SER A 68 2.52 -11.94 -19.74
N SER A 69 2.52 -11.35 -18.55
CA SER A 69 1.31 -10.78 -17.93
C SER A 69 0.92 -9.39 -18.44
N GLN A 70 1.77 -8.73 -19.24
CA GLN A 70 1.51 -7.41 -19.78
C GLN A 70 0.81 -7.51 -21.15
N ALA A 71 -0.37 -6.91 -21.23
CA ALA A 71 -1.13 -6.69 -22.45
C ALA A 71 -1.41 -5.19 -22.64
N ASP A 72 -1.89 -4.80 -23.82
CA ASP A 72 -2.44 -3.46 -24.09
C ASP A 72 -1.50 -2.31 -23.71
N LEU A 73 -0.26 -2.40 -24.20
CA LEU A 73 0.76 -1.37 -24.00
C LEU A 73 0.51 -0.18 -24.93
N ASN A 74 0.62 1.03 -24.39
CA ASN A 74 0.51 2.27 -25.18
C ASN A 74 1.73 2.48 -26.10
N LYS A 75 1.77 3.61 -26.83
CA LYS A 75 2.87 3.96 -27.74
C LYS A 75 4.25 4.07 -27.07
N HIS A 76 4.29 4.20 -25.73
CA HIS A 76 5.50 4.26 -24.92
C HIS A 76 5.84 2.92 -24.24
N GLY A 77 5.12 1.84 -24.58
CA GLY A 77 5.34 0.52 -23.99
C GLY A 77 4.85 0.35 -22.55
N VAL A 78 4.03 1.29 -22.05
CA VAL A 78 3.49 1.28 -20.69
C VAL A 78 2.07 0.67 -20.69
N PRO A 79 1.76 -0.28 -19.78
CA PRO A 79 0.42 -0.87 -19.71
C PRO A 79 -0.61 0.14 -19.21
N ALA A 80 -1.84 -0.01 -19.68
CA ALA A 80 -2.97 0.72 -19.11
C ALA A 80 -3.18 0.35 -17.63
N LEU A 81 -3.61 1.33 -16.84
CA LEU A 81 -4.04 1.10 -15.46
C LEU A 81 -5.28 0.21 -15.48
N LYS A 82 -5.24 -0.95 -14.79
CA LYS A 82 -6.37 -1.88 -14.72
C LYS A 82 -7.39 -1.42 -13.66
N ARG A 83 -8.04 -0.28 -13.95
CA ARG A 83 -8.93 0.42 -13.02
C ARG A 83 -9.90 -0.51 -12.30
N ASP A 84 -10.71 -1.26 -13.05
CA ASP A 84 -11.81 -2.04 -12.47
C ASP A 84 -11.30 -3.13 -11.49
N LEU A 85 -10.14 -3.72 -11.78
CA LEU A 85 -9.51 -4.68 -10.88
C LEU A 85 -9.02 -4.01 -9.59
N HIS A 86 -8.46 -2.81 -9.68
CA HIS A 86 -8.02 -2.06 -8.50
C HIS A 86 -9.21 -1.57 -7.67
N VAL A 87 -10.27 -1.09 -8.32
CA VAL A 87 -11.52 -0.72 -7.64
C VAL A 87 -12.09 -1.91 -6.88
N GLY A 88 -12.25 -3.07 -7.53
CA GLY A 88 -12.73 -4.29 -6.87
C GLY A 88 -11.87 -4.69 -5.67
N TYR A 89 -10.55 -4.70 -5.83
CA TYR A 89 -9.61 -4.99 -4.73
C TYR A 89 -9.75 -4.00 -3.55
N LEU A 90 -9.95 -2.71 -3.83
CA LEU A 90 -10.08 -1.69 -2.79
C LEU A 90 -11.42 -1.80 -2.05
N PHE A 91 -12.51 -2.12 -2.75
CA PHE A 91 -13.78 -2.45 -2.10
C PHE A 91 -13.61 -3.66 -1.17
N ASP A 92 -13.01 -4.75 -1.65
CA ASP A 92 -12.75 -5.95 -0.83
C ASP A 92 -11.86 -5.63 0.39
N SER A 93 -10.92 -4.69 0.26
CA SER A 93 -10.03 -4.27 1.36
C SER A 93 -10.74 -3.48 2.48
N LEU A 94 -11.98 -3.03 2.26
CA LEU A 94 -12.77 -2.33 3.27
C LEU A 94 -13.73 -3.28 4.01
N GLU A 95 -13.67 -4.57 3.72
CA GLU A 95 -14.46 -5.62 4.35
C GLU A 95 -13.65 -6.41 5.39
N ASP A 96 -14.11 -7.60 5.75
CA ASP A 96 -13.51 -8.40 6.81
C ASP A 96 -12.18 -9.05 6.42
N TYR A 97 -11.29 -9.17 7.41
CA TYR A 97 -9.99 -9.78 7.27
C TYR A 97 -9.88 -11.10 8.04
N PRO A 98 -9.15 -12.11 7.51
CA PRO A 98 -8.91 -13.35 8.25
C PRO A 98 -7.95 -13.10 9.43
N SER A 99 -7.96 -14.00 10.41
CA SER A 99 -7.19 -13.88 11.67
C SER A 99 -5.67 -13.68 11.49
N GLY A 100 -5.11 -14.09 10.35
CA GLY A 100 -3.71 -13.83 10.01
C GLY A 100 -3.34 -12.35 9.90
N PHE A 101 -4.32 -11.44 9.81
CA PHE A 101 -4.11 -9.99 9.77
C PHE A 101 -4.00 -9.34 11.15
N VAL A 102 -3.87 -10.13 12.23
CA VAL A 102 -3.72 -9.58 13.60
C VAL A 102 -2.56 -8.60 13.73
N ALA A 103 -1.50 -8.73 12.93
CA ALA A 103 -0.37 -7.79 12.90
C ALA A 103 -0.80 -6.36 12.48
N MET A 104 -1.94 -6.22 11.79
CA MET A 104 -2.52 -4.95 11.34
C MET A 104 -3.58 -4.40 12.31
N ASP A 105 -3.81 -5.02 13.47
CA ASP A 105 -4.86 -4.58 14.40
C ASP A 105 -4.63 -3.16 14.93
N ALA A 106 -3.38 -2.77 15.14
CA ALA A 106 -3.02 -1.38 15.50
C ALA A 106 -3.05 -0.40 14.32
N SER A 107 -3.35 -0.87 13.11
CA SER A 107 -3.33 -0.11 11.86
C SER A 107 -4.69 -0.12 11.14
N ARG A 108 -5.80 -0.42 11.83
CA ARG A 108 -7.13 -0.42 11.19
C ARG A 108 -7.53 0.94 10.61
N PRO A 109 -7.26 2.10 11.26
CA PRO A 109 -7.47 3.41 10.62
C PRO A 109 -6.69 3.57 9.31
N TRP A 110 -5.51 2.97 9.20
CA TRP A 110 -4.72 3.00 7.96
C TRP A 110 -5.35 2.19 6.85
N ILE A 111 -5.91 1.02 7.14
CA ILE A 111 -6.64 0.21 6.15
C ILE A 111 -7.81 1.03 5.58
N VAL A 112 -8.60 1.66 6.44
CA VAL A 112 -9.70 2.55 6.02
C VAL A 112 -9.18 3.68 5.14
N TYR A 113 -8.13 4.39 5.59
CA TYR A 113 -7.54 5.48 4.83
C TYR A 113 -7.03 5.04 3.45
N TRP A 114 -6.26 3.96 3.38
CA TRP A 114 -5.69 3.48 2.10
C TRP A 114 -6.76 3.02 1.13
N GLY A 115 -7.77 2.30 1.62
CA GLY A 115 -8.92 1.87 0.81
C GLY A 115 -9.66 3.08 0.22
N LEU A 116 -10.06 4.01 1.07
CA LEU A 116 -10.78 5.22 0.65
C LEU A 116 -9.94 6.14 -0.25
N ALA A 117 -8.65 6.34 0.07
CA ALA A 117 -7.77 7.17 -0.74
C ALA A 117 -7.54 6.57 -2.13
N GLY A 118 -7.39 5.24 -2.21
CA GLY A 118 -7.31 4.52 -3.48
C GLY A 118 -8.56 4.72 -4.33
N LEU A 119 -9.74 4.54 -3.73
CA LEU A 119 -11.03 4.74 -4.38
C LEU A 119 -11.20 6.19 -4.86
N ALA A 120 -10.91 7.16 -4.00
CA ALA A 120 -10.98 8.58 -4.33
C ALA A 120 -10.00 9.00 -5.45
N MET A 121 -8.77 8.48 -5.46
CA MET A 121 -7.81 8.73 -6.54
C MET A 121 -8.22 8.10 -7.87
N LEU A 122 -8.96 7.00 -7.82
CA LEU A 122 -9.63 6.45 -8.99
C LEU A 122 -10.87 7.30 -9.33
N GLY A 123 -11.44 8.08 -8.43
CA GLY A 123 -12.62 8.91 -8.71
C GLY A 123 -13.94 8.16 -8.47
N GLU A 124 -13.89 7.13 -7.63
CA GLU A 124 -15.07 6.54 -7.01
C GLU A 124 -15.60 7.47 -5.91
N ASP A 125 -16.92 7.50 -5.73
CA ASP A 125 -17.55 8.27 -4.65
C ASP A 125 -17.39 7.57 -3.31
N THR A 126 -16.63 8.18 -2.41
CA THR A 126 -16.38 7.69 -1.05
C THR A 126 -17.47 8.07 -0.05
N SER A 127 -18.41 8.95 -0.42
CA SER A 127 -19.47 9.43 0.50
C SER A 127 -20.40 8.30 0.97
N GLN A 128 -20.56 7.25 0.17
CA GLN A 128 -21.33 6.05 0.53
C GLN A 128 -20.80 5.32 1.78
N PHE A 129 -19.53 5.50 2.13
CA PHE A 129 -18.91 4.84 3.29
C PHE A 129 -19.06 5.64 4.60
N ARG A 130 -19.68 6.82 4.57
CA ARG A 130 -19.68 7.76 5.69
C ARG A 130 -20.10 7.13 7.02
N GLU A 131 -21.28 6.52 7.06
CA GLU A 131 -21.81 5.91 8.29
C GLU A 131 -20.95 4.76 8.79
N ARG A 132 -20.41 3.93 7.87
CA ARG A 132 -19.50 2.84 8.22
C ARG A 132 -18.22 3.39 8.85
N VAL A 133 -17.61 4.40 8.24
CA VAL A 133 -16.38 5.04 8.74
C VAL A 133 -16.60 5.70 10.11
N ILE A 134 -17.69 6.45 10.28
CA ILE A 134 -18.05 7.04 11.57
C ILE A 134 -18.22 5.95 12.63
N THR A 135 -18.95 4.89 12.31
CA THR A 135 -19.19 3.75 13.21
C THR A 135 -17.89 3.04 13.60
N THR A 136 -16.98 2.84 12.63
CA THR A 136 -15.67 2.21 12.86
C THR A 136 -14.75 3.06 13.71
N LEU A 137 -14.64 4.37 13.44
CA LEU A 137 -13.67 5.25 14.09
C LEU A 137 -14.14 5.78 15.45
N ARG A 138 -15.45 5.89 15.69
CA ARG A 138 -16.00 6.36 16.97
C ARG A 138 -15.43 5.64 18.19
N PRO A 139 -15.42 4.29 18.27
CA PRO A 139 -14.87 3.58 19.43
C PRO A 139 -13.33 3.63 19.52
N MET A 140 -12.64 4.16 18.49
CA MET A 140 -11.18 4.31 18.46
C MET A 140 -10.72 5.69 18.96
N GLN A 141 -11.64 6.65 19.09
CA GLN A 141 -11.34 7.97 19.66
C GLN A 141 -11.30 7.87 21.18
N ASN A 142 -10.20 8.34 21.78
CA ASN A 142 -10.05 8.34 23.23
C ASN A 142 -10.61 9.62 23.86
N PRO A 143 -11.25 9.55 25.03
CA PRO A 143 -11.74 10.73 25.75
C PRO A 143 -10.64 11.74 26.11
N SER A 144 -9.39 11.27 26.23
CA SER A 144 -8.21 12.11 26.49
C SER A 144 -7.68 12.82 25.24
N GLY A 145 -8.28 12.58 24.06
CA GLY A 145 -7.91 13.15 22.77
C GLY A 145 -7.16 12.17 21.87
N GLY A 146 -7.32 12.31 20.55
CA GLY A 146 -6.70 11.46 19.54
C GLY A 146 -7.45 10.15 19.26
N PHE A 147 -7.00 9.45 18.22
CA PHE A 147 -7.47 8.11 17.85
C PHE A 147 -6.35 7.09 18.01
N GLY A 148 -6.69 5.90 18.51
CA GLY A 148 -5.81 4.72 18.50
C GLY A 148 -5.95 3.90 17.22
N GLY A 149 -5.29 2.73 17.19
CA GLY A 149 -5.39 1.76 16.08
C GLY A 149 -6.64 0.88 16.12
N GLY A 150 -7.34 0.84 17.25
CA GLY A 150 -8.52 0.02 17.51
C GLY A 150 -9.20 0.42 18.81
N HIS A 151 -10.35 -0.19 19.13
CA HIS A 151 -11.06 0.10 20.38
C HIS A 151 -10.20 -0.24 21.59
N GLY A 152 -10.07 0.70 22.53
CA GLY A 152 -9.25 0.55 23.74
C GLY A 152 -7.75 0.72 23.53
N GLN A 153 -7.27 0.93 22.29
CA GLN A 153 -5.88 1.26 22.04
C GLN A 153 -5.61 2.75 22.32
N THR A 154 -4.43 3.04 22.87
CA THR A 154 -4.02 4.41 23.19
C THR A 154 -3.90 5.26 21.92
N SER A 155 -4.13 6.58 22.09
CA SER A 155 -4.04 7.52 20.98
C SER A 155 -2.65 7.56 20.38
N HIS A 156 -2.60 7.53 19.05
CA HIS A 156 -1.37 7.52 18.27
C HIS A 156 -1.51 8.48 17.08
N LEU A 157 -0.47 9.24 16.76
CA LEU A 157 -0.49 10.26 15.71
C LEU A 157 -0.79 9.66 14.34
N ALA A 158 -0.22 8.50 14.04
CA ALA A 158 -0.50 7.80 12.78
C ALA A 158 -1.98 7.37 12.66
N GLY A 159 -2.57 6.83 13.73
CA GLY A 159 -3.98 6.44 13.76
C GLY A 159 -4.90 7.66 13.67
N SER A 160 -4.57 8.73 14.40
CA SER A 160 -5.28 10.01 14.37
C SER A 160 -5.25 10.66 12.99
N TYR A 161 -4.09 10.68 12.33
CA TYR A 161 -3.93 11.18 10.98
C TYR A 161 -4.81 10.40 9.98
N ALA A 162 -4.71 9.07 9.99
CA ALA A 162 -5.48 8.23 9.08
C ALA A 162 -7.00 8.34 9.33
N ALA A 163 -7.42 8.43 10.59
CA ALA A 163 -8.82 8.64 10.97
C ALA A 163 -9.36 9.98 10.45
N VAL A 164 -8.66 11.09 10.71
CA VAL A 164 -9.09 12.43 10.27
C VAL A 164 -9.17 12.53 8.75
N LEU A 165 -8.19 11.99 8.02
CA LEU A 165 -8.25 11.96 6.55
C LEU A 165 -9.38 11.09 6.02
N SER A 166 -9.66 9.95 6.65
CA SER A 166 -10.79 9.10 6.29
C SER A 166 -12.13 9.83 6.46
N LEU A 167 -12.31 10.55 7.58
CA LEU A 167 -13.48 11.37 7.85
C LEU A 167 -13.60 12.53 6.84
N ALA A 168 -12.48 13.15 6.46
CA ALA A 168 -12.47 14.20 5.45
C ALA A 168 -12.88 13.67 4.06
N MET A 169 -12.43 12.48 3.67
CA MET A 169 -12.74 11.87 2.37
C MET A 169 -14.22 11.47 2.23
N VAL A 170 -14.86 11.01 3.30
CA VAL A 170 -16.32 10.69 3.25
C VAL A 170 -17.21 11.94 3.36
N GLY A 171 -16.64 13.08 3.77
CA GLY A 171 -17.28 14.39 3.80
C GLY A 171 -18.51 14.48 4.71
N GLY A 172 -19.33 15.51 4.50
CA GLY A 172 -20.54 15.77 5.29
C GLY A 172 -20.24 16.07 6.75
N GLU A 173 -21.06 15.53 7.64
CA GLU A 173 -20.98 15.65 9.10
C GLU A 173 -19.90 14.77 9.76
N ALA A 174 -19.18 13.95 8.99
CA ALA A 174 -18.21 12.99 9.53
C ALA A 174 -17.09 13.64 10.35
N LEU A 175 -16.59 14.80 9.92
CA LEU A 175 -15.58 15.55 10.68
C LEU A 175 -16.10 16.03 12.04
N GLY A 176 -17.43 16.13 12.21
CA GLY A 176 -18.05 16.42 13.50
C GLY A 176 -17.84 15.33 14.56
N LEU A 177 -17.37 14.14 14.17
CA LEU A 177 -16.96 13.09 15.11
C LEU A 177 -15.74 13.50 15.94
N VAL A 178 -14.84 14.32 15.41
CA VAL A 178 -13.57 14.65 16.07
C VAL A 178 -13.79 15.60 17.24
N ASP A 179 -13.46 15.16 18.46
CA ASP A 179 -13.35 16.06 19.60
C ASP A 179 -12.08 16.91 19.45
N ARG A 180 -12.25 18.07 18.83
CA ARG A 180 -11.15 18.99 18.51
C ARG A 180 -10.46 19.52 19.76
N HIS A 181 -11.19 19.69 20.87
CA HIS A 181 -10.61 20.21 22.10
C HIS A 181 -9.74 19.15 22.78
N ALA A 182 -10.26 17.93 22.94
CA ALA A 182 -9.47 16.82 23.47
C ALA A 182 -8.26 16.50 22.58
N MET A 183 -8.44 16.49 21.25
CA MET A 183 -7.35 16.30 20.28
C MET A 183 -6.24 17.34 20.49
N TRP A 184 -6.57 18.63 20.59
CA TRP A 184 -5.58 19.68 20.80
C TRP A 184 -4.83 19.53 22.14
N GLN A 185 -5.54 19.18 23.22
CA GLN A 185 -4.92 18.93 24.51
C GLN A 185 -3.95 17.75 24.44
N TRP A 186 -4.31 16.68 23.75
CA TRP A 186 -3.44 15.52 23.56
C TRP A 186 -2.22 15.84 22.70
N LEU A 187 -2.38 16.54 21.58
CA LEU A 187 -1.26 17.01 20.75
C LEU A 187 -0.26 17.84 21.56
N SER A 188 -0.77 18.66 22.49
CA SER A 188 0.07 19.45 23.40
C SER A 188 0.88 18.59 24.36
N ARG A 189 0.37 17.44 24.79
CA ARG A 189 1.09 16.49 25.68
C ARG A 189 2.19 15.72 24.96
N VAL A 190 2.03 15.46 23.66
CA VAL A 190 3.04 14.75 22.86
C VAL A 190 4.07 15.67 22.21
N LYS A 191 3.86 16.99 22.27
CA LYS A 191 4.83 18.01 21.84
C LYS A 191 6.11 17.98 22.69
N GLN A 192 7.27 18.01 22.04
CA GLN A 192 8.58 18.06 22.71
C GLN A 192 9.20 19.46 22.73
N PRO A 193 10.07 19.78 23.72
CA PRO A 193 10.72 21.09 23.85
C PRO A 193 11.61 21.49 22.67
N ASP A 194 12.17 20.52 21.96
CA ASP A 194 13.10 20.71 20.84
C ASP A 194 12.41 21.07 19.50
N GLY A 195 11.08 21.04 19.46
CA GLY A 195 10.32 21.28 18.24
C GLY A 195 9.64 20.04 17.67
N GLY A 196 10.02 18.83 18.09
CA GLY A 196 9.40 17.60 17.62
C GLY A 196 8.12 17.21 18.35
N PHE A 197 7.61 16.03 17.99
CA PHE A 197 6.41 15.41 18.54
C PHE A 197 6.67 13.92 18.69
N ARG A 198 6.26 13.36 19.84
CA ARG A 198 6.19 11.91 20.01
C ARG A 198 4.96 11.35 19.32
N VAL A 199 5.02 10.08 18.94
CA VAL A 199 3.91 9.39 18.25
C VAL A 199 2.68 9.23 19.13
N GLY A 200 2.89 9.19 20.44
CA GLY A 200 1.93 8.97 21.49
C GLY A 200 2.61 9.19 22.84
N GLU A 201 1.85 9.14 23.93
CA GLU A 201 2.41 9.30 25.27
C GLU A 201 3.39 8.14 25.57
N GLY A 202 4.66 8.46 25.82
CA GLY A 202 5.72 7.47 26.03
C GLY A 202 6.28 6.80 24.77
N GLY A 203 5.81 7.18 23.57
CA GLY A 203 6.29 6.63 22.31
C GLY A 203 7.57 7.29 21.77
N GLU A 204 8.00 6.85 20.59
CA GLU A 204 9.18 7.38 19.89
C GLU A 204 8.95 8.80 19.36
N GLU A 205 10.05 9.45 18.99
CA GLU A 205 10.07 10.76 18.34
C GLU A 205 10.84 10.68 17.03
N ASP A 206 10.20 11.08 15.94
CA ASP A 206 10.83 11.17 14.62
C ASP A 206 10.03 12.08 13.66
N VAL A 207 10.60 12.28 12.47
CA VAL A 207 10.11 13.24 11.46
C VAL A 207 8.72 12.93 10.89
N ARG A 208 8.20 11.71 11.02
CA ARG A 208 6.82 11.37 10.60
C ARG A 208 5.79 12.29 11.27
N TYR A 209 6.14 12.86 12.42
CA TYR A 209 5.24 13.59 13.31
C TYR A 209 5.60 15.07 13.47
N VAL A 210 6.78 15.48 12.97
CA VAL A 210 7.24 16.89 12.95
C VAL A 210 6.47 17.71 11.92
N LYS A 211 5.92 17.09 10.87
CA LYS A 211 5.20 17.77 9.78
C LYS A 211 3.75 18.16 10.12
N GLN A 212 3.47 18.51 11.38
CA GLN A 212 2.17 19.04 11.82
C GLN A 212 2.20 20.53 12.22
N ARG A 213 3.32 21.24 11.97
CA ARG A 213 3.45 22.69 12.24
C ARG A 213 2.52 23.60 11.42
N TRP A 214 1.80 23.08 10.42
CA TRP A 214 0.95 23.89 9.53
C TRP A 214 -0.56 23.78 9.80
N TRP A 215 -0.98 23.15 10.90
CA TRP A 215 -2.40 22.99 11.25
C TRP A 215 -2.81 23.65 12.58
N LEU A 216 -1.99 24.58 13.09
CA LEU A 216 -2.33 25.51 14.17
C LEU A 216 -2.25 26.94 13.63
#